data_AF-A0A0L1INE3-F1
#
_entry.id   AF-A0A0L1INE3-F1
#
_cell.length_a   1.000
_cell.length_b   1.000
_cell.length_c   1.000
_cell.angle_alpha   90.00
_cell.angle_beta   90.00
_cell.angle_gamma   90.00
#
_symmetry.space_group_name_H-M   'P 1'
#
loop_
_entity.id
_entity.type
_entity.pdbx_description
1 polymer ?
#
loop_
_entity_poly.entity_id
_entity_poly.type
_entity_poly.pdbx_seq_one_letter_code
_entity_poly.pdbx_strand_id
1 'polypeptide(L)'
;MLGAVQEDSEENGMRLAGVNLHRPRHRFALEQSARSFALLNKRHASHDPQLREITLVCCLLFTLSELLLGRYHTALWHLRSGLQILSEAAAYTHCLPAIDQFLVEAFVRLDTQSSHFATDGPLLHLKRDAEEWSSGDAIPLPRNVQEARRELNHVLCKGIPFLSECWVLSSTEIELNFNSLRLTQQSLLASLSQHKQRLESFCKQSYAKLNAKEQRGVEVLQLQYLDQILSVKTCLFNGPIPGYLTPEYVALLSAHESLMAKFPERSTITLDNGIIPGLYIVASKCPDYRVRLQAIRALQSWPHCEGFINSNIIASLALESLKRELVKVNKAELSLIVGDNEEELVRFLFDTLNCTEQAAYWSIIRASKILQHKP
;
A
#
# COMPACT_ATOMS: atom_id res chain seq x y z
N MET A 1 -6.40 -21.82 5.08
CA MET A 1 -5.00 -21.34 5.15
C MET A 1 -4.98 -19.89 5.56
N LEU A 2 -5.34 -18.95 4.68
CA LEU A 2 -5.40 -17.51 4.99
C LEU A 2 -6.16 -17.18 6.28
N GLY A 3 -7.35 -17.74 6.49
CA GLY A 3 -8.13 -17.49 7.72
C GLY A 3 -7.40 -17.88 9.02
N ALA A 4 -6.64 -18.98 9.01
CA ALA A 4 -5.88 -19.40 10.20
C ALA A 4 -4.68 -18.48 10.47
N VAL A 5 -4.02 -17.99 9.42
CA VAL A 5 -2.94 -17.01 9.53
C VAL A 5 -3.48 -15.65 9.98
N GLN A 6 -4.63 -15.24 9.45
CA GLN A 6 -5.30 -14.00 9.84
C GLN A 6 -5.69 -14.03 11.32
N GLU A 7 -6.33 -15.09 11.80
CA GLU A 7 -6.73 -15.20 13.21
C GLU A 7 -5.52 -15.15 14.17
N ASP A 8 -4.40 -15.80 13.81
CA ASP A 8 -3.14 -15.69 14.56
C ASP A 8 -2.57 -14.26 14.53
N SER A 9 -2.65 -13.59 13.38
CA SER A 9 -2.22 -12.20 13.23
C SER A 9 -3.06 -11.25 14.07
N GLU A 10 -4.38 -11.45 14.11
CA GLU A 10 -5.33 -10.65 14.90
C GLU A 10 -5.03 -10.77 16.40
N GLU A 11 -4.82 -11.99 16.90
CA GLU A 11 -4.43 -12.23 18.31
C GLU A 11 -3.10 -11.57 18.67
N ASN A 12 -2.19 -11.42 17.71
CA ASN A 12 -0.91 -10.75 17.89
C ASN A 12 -0.93 -9.25 17.53
N GLY A 13 -2.11 -8.64 17.42
CA GLY A 13 -2.24 -7.20 17.11
C GLY A 13 -1.62 -6.84 15.75
N MET A 14 -1.75 -7.73 14.76
CA MET A 14 -1.22 -7.61 13.40
C MET A 14 0.31 -7.39 13.32
N ARG A 15 1.05 -7.70 14.40
CA ARG A 15 2.53 -7.69 14.38
C ARG A 15 3.03 -8.93 13.65
N LEU A 16 3.90 -8.72 12.66
CA LEU A 16 4.46 -9.81 11.87
C LEU A 16 5.38 -10.69 12.74
N ALA A 17 5.06 -11.97 12.86
CA ALA A 17 5.77 -12.90 13.74
C ALA A 17 6.65 -13.92 13.00
N GLY A 18 6.67 -13.90 11.66
CA GLY A 18 7.29 -14.96 10.88
C GLY A 18 6.51 -16.28 10.97
N VAL A 19 7.10 -17.37 10.46
CA VAL A 19 6.52 -18.71 10.58
C VAL A 19 6.95 -19.33 11.91
N ASN A 20 5.97 -19.69 12.76
CA ASN A 20 6.22 -20.42 14.00
C ASN A 20 5.46 -21.76 14.02
N LEU A 21 6.15 -22.87 13.74
CA LEU A 21 5.55 -24.21 13.70
C LEU A 21 5.15 -24.76 15.09
N HIS A 22 5.48 -24.08 16.19
CA HIS A 22 4.91 -24.41 17.49
C HIS A 22 3.45 -23.95 17.60
N ARG A 23 3.05 -22.93 16.83
CA ARG A 23 1.65 -22.45 16.78
C ARG A 23 0.78 -23.38 15.93
N PRO A 24 -0.33 -23.95 16.47
CA PRO A 24 -1.20 -24.84 15.72
C PRO A 24 -1.76 -24.24 14.43
N ARG A 25 -2.13 -22.95 14.44
CA ARG A 25 -2.68 -22.27 13.26
C ARG A 25 -1.68 -22.18 12.12
N HIS A 26 -0.38 -22.00 12.41
CA HIS A 26 0.67 -21.97 11.39
C HIS A 26 0.90 -23.36 10.78
N ARG A 27 0.90 -24.43 11.60
CA ARG A 27 0.98 -25.80 11.09
C ARG A 27 -0.19 -26.14 10.18
N PHE A 28 -1.41 -25.83 10.64
CA PHE A 28 -2.62 -26.02 9.84
C PHE A 28 -2.55 -25.23 8.53
N ALA A 29 -2.11 -23.97 8.57
CA ALA A 29 -1.94 -23.17 7.37
C ALA A 29 -0.98 -23.84 6.38
N LEU A 30 0.19 -24.28 6.84
CA LEU A 30 1.18 -24.98 6.01
C LEU A 30 0.62 -26.27 5.39
N GLU A 31 -0.08 -27.10 6.16
CA GLU A 31 -0.73 -28.32 5.68
C GLU A 31 -1.77 -28.03 4.59
N GLN A 32 -2.59 -26.98 4.78
CA GLN A 32 -3.57 -26.57 3.78
C GLN A 32 -2.92 -26.00 2.51
N SER A 33 -1.81 -25.26 2.63
CA SER A 33 -1.01 -24.82 1.47
C SER A 33 -0.52 -26.02 0.67
N ALA A 34 0.14 -26.97 1.33
CA ALA A 34 0.69 -28.18 0.69
C ALA A 34 -0.41 -29.00 0.01
N ARG A 35 -1.56 -29.17 0.66
CA ARG A 35 -2.72 -29.85 0.08
C ARG A 35 -3.25 -29.13 -1.17
N SER A 36 -3.32 -27.79 -1.12
CA SER A 36 -3.74 -26.99 -2.27
C SER A 36 -2.80 -27.17 -3.47
N PHE A 37 -1.48 -27.14 -3.25
CA PHE A 37 -0.50 -27.42 -4.32
C PHE A 37 -0.67 -28.82 -4.91
N ALA A 38 -0.83 -29.84 -4.06
CA ALA A 38 -1.05 -31.21 -4.52
C ALA A 38 -2.32 -31.36 -5.38
N LEU A 39 -3.40 -30.64 -5.02
CA LEU A 39 -4.65 -30.62 -5.79
C LEU A 39 -4.48 -29.88 -7.13
N LEU A 40 -3.82 -28.72 -7.14
CA LEU A 40 -3.53 -27.98 -8.37
C LEU A 40 -2.69 -28.81 -9.35
N ASN A 41 -1.65 -29.48 -8.86
CA ASN A 41 -0.80 -30.33 -9.70
C ASN A 41 -1.57 -31.50 -10.33
N LYS A 42 -2.47 -32.14 -9.57
CA LYS A 42 -3.34 -33.19 -10.11
C LYS A 42 -4.31 -32.63 -11.15
N ARG A 43 -4.89 -31.46 -10.88
CA ARG A 43 -5.87 -30.80 -11.74
C ARG A 43 -5.25 -30.29 -13.04
N HIS A 44 -3.96 -29.95 -13.04
CA HIS A 44 -3.22 -29.58 -14.25
C HIS A 44 -3.22 -30.68 -15.33
N ALA A 45 -3.30 -31.96 -14.95
CA ALA A 45 -3.37 -33.07 -15.90
C ALA A 45 -4.78 -33.28 -16.51
N SER A 46 -5.80 -32.62 -15.96
CA SER A 46 -7.16 -32.61 -16.51
C SER A 46 -7.37 -31.33 -17.31
N HIS A 47 -8.04 -31.42 -18.47
CA HIS A 47 -8.37 -30.27 -19.33
C HIS A 47 -9.45 -29.37 -18.68
N ASP A 48 -9.20 -28.92 -17.46
CA ASP A 48 -10.16 -28.22 -16.63
C ASP A 48 -10.24 -26.74 -17.02
N PRO A 49 -11.41 -26.25 -17.48
CA PRO A 49 -11.55 -24.87 -17.92
C PRO A 49 -11.39 -23.84 -16.80
N GLN A 50 -11.59 -24.23 -15.53
CA GLN A 50 -11.46 -23.36 -14.35
C GLN A 50 -10.06 -23.37 -13.74
N LEU A 51 -9.14 -24.20 -14.24
CA LEU A 51 -7.80 -24.36 -13.67
C LEU A 51 -7.09 -23.01 -13.50
N ARG A 52 -7.19 -22.12 -14.50
CA ARG A 52 -6.54 -20.80 -14.47
C ARG A 52 -7.08 -19.92 -13.37
N GLU A 53 -8.40 -19.75 -13.30
CA GLU A 53 -9.04 -18.91 -12.29
C GLU A 53 -8.75 -19.43 -10.87
N ILE A 54 -8.79 -20.75 -10.67
CA ILE A 54 -8.50 -21.36 -9.38
C ILE A 54 -7.03 -21.22 -9.01
N THR A 55 -6.12 -21.33 -9.98
CA THR A 55 -4.70 -21.07 -9.76
C THR A 55 -4.47 -19.61 -9.36
N LEU A 56 -5.16 -18.66 -10.00
CA LEU A 56 -5.09 -17.23 -9.64
C LEU A 56 -5.64 -16.97 -8.24
N VAL A 57 -6.76 -17.59 -7.85
CA VAL A 57 -7.28 -17.51 -6.48
C VAL A 57 -6.27 -18.09 -5.48
N CYS A 58 -5.65 -19.23 -5.77
CA CYS A 58 -4.60 -19.80 -4.93
C CYS A 58 -3.40 -18.86 -4.81
N CYS A 59 -2.90 -18.30 -5.93
CA CYS A 59 -1.84 -17.30 -5.92
C CYS A 59 -2.19 -16.10 -5.03
N LEU A 60 -3.40 -15.55 -5.16
CA LEU A 60 -3.84 -14.42 -4.34
C LEU A 60 -3.88 -14.77 -2.84
N LEU A 61 -4.50 -15.91 -2.48
CA LEU A 61 -4.57 -16.37 -1.09
C LEU A 61 -3.19 -16.64 -0.50
N PHE A 62 -2.27 -17.18 -1.30
CA PHE A 62 -0.89 -17.42 -0.90
C PHE A 62 -0.17 -16.10 -0.67
N THR A 63 -0.23 -15.16 -1.63
CA THR A 63 0.32 -13.81 -1.47
C THR A 63 -0.11 -13.17 -0.16
N LEU A 64 -1.41 -13.14 0.16
CA LEU A 64 -1.90 -12.53 1.40
C LEU A 64 -1.43 -13.26 2.65
N SER A 65 -1.40 -14.59 2.63
CA SER A 65 -0.95 -15.38 3.77
C SER A 65 0.54 -15.18 4.03
N GLU A 66 1.34 -15.11 2.96
CA GLU A 66 2.77 -14.82 3.04
C GLU A 66 3.04 -13.41 3.57
N LEU A 67 2.24 -12.41 3.17
CA LEU A 67 2.35 -11.05 3.71
C LEU A 67 2.05 -10.98 5.21
N LEU A 68 1.00 -11.66 5.68
CA LEU A 68 0.68 -11.74 7.11
C LEU A 68 1.75 -12.49 7.92
N LEU A 69 2.45 -13.43 7.29
CA LEU A 69 3.60 -14.13 7.88
C LEU A 69 4.90 -13.33 7.76
N GLY A 70 4.89 -12.13 7.15
CA GLY A 70 6.09 -11.31 6.91
C GLY A 70 7.05 -11.89 5.87
N ARG A 71 6.65 -12.89 5.09
CA ARG A 71 7.44 -13.51 4.02
C ARG A 71 7.22 -12.77 2.69
N TYR A 72 7.63 -11.50 2.67
CA TYR A 72 7.44 -10.60 1.52
C TYR A 72 8.01 -11.12 0.20
N HIS A 73 9.20 -11.72 0.24
CA HIS A 73 9.81 -12.30 -0.96
C HIS A 73 8.93 -13.42 -1.56
N THR A 74 8.46 -14.36 -0.74
CA THR A 74 7.54 -15.44 -1.17
C THR A 74 6.20 -14.88 -1.64
N ALA A 75 5.67 -13.84 -0.98
CA ALA A 75 4.46 -13.14 -1.43
C ALA A 75 4.64 -12.54 -2.83
N LEU A 76 5.76 -11.86 -3.09
CA LEU A 76 6.09 -11.31 -4.41
C LEU A 76 6.22 -12.39 -5.47
N TRP A 77 6.76 -13.57 -5.13
CA TRP A 77 6.80 -14.72 -6.03
C TRP A 77 5.40 -15.20 -6.43
N HIS A 78 4.49 -15.40 -5.46
CA HIS A 78 3.11 -15.79 -5.77
C HIS A 78 2.36 -14.74 -6.59
N LEU A 79 2.58 -13.47 -6.27
CA LEU A 79 2.04 -12.35 -7.04
C LEU A 79 2.55 -12.40 -8.48
N ARG A 80 3.88 -12.49 -8.68
CA ARG A 80 4.52 -12.58 -10.01
C ARG A 80 3.97 -13.74 -10.83
N SER A 81 3.82 -14.93 -10.23
CA SER A 81 3.26 -16.09 -10.93
C SER A 81 1.82 -15.84 -11.37
N GLY A 82 0.98 -15.24 -10.53
CA GLY A 82 -0.40 -14.91 -10.91
C GLY A 82 -0.47 -13.84 -12.01
N LEU A 83 0.39 -12.82 -11.92
CA LEU A 83 0.51 -11.79 -12.96
C LEU A 83 0.97 -12.36 -14.30
N GLN A 84 1.89 -13.33 -14.30
CA GLN A 84 2.32 -14.04 -15.50
C GLN A 84 1.14 -14.79 -16.14
N ILE A 85 0.35 -15.52 -15.37
CA ILE A 85 -0.85 -16.21 -15.87
C ILE A 85 -1.83 -15.22 -16.52
N LEU A 86 -2.05 -14.06 -15.92
CA LEU A 86 -2.88 -13.00 -16.50
C LEU A 86 -2.31 -12.46 -17.81
N SER A 87 -0.99 -12.24 -17.88
CA SER A 87 -0.32 -11.77 -19.09
C SER A 87 -0.42 -12.79 -20.24
N GLU A 88 -0.29 -14.08 -19.94
CA GLU A 88 -0.43 -15.16 -20.92
C GLU A 88 -1.88 -15.29 -21.41
N ALA A 89 -2.85 -15.15 -20.50
CA ALA A 89 -4.27 -15.12 -20.85
C ALA A 89 -4.62 -13.95 -21.78
N ALA A 90 -3.95 -12.80 -21.59
CA ALA A 90 -4.09 -11.61 -22.42
C ALA A 90 -3.51 -11.78 -23.82
N ALA A 91 -2.26 -12.27 -23.90
CA ALA A 91 -1.48 -12.30 -25.13
C ALA A 91 -1.83 -13.48 -26.05
N TYR A 92 -2.08 -14.67 -25.49
CA TYR A 92 -2.07 -15.91 -26.28
C TYR A 92 -3.44 -16.55 -26.49
N THR A 93 -4.43 -16.22 -25.66
CA THR A 93 -5.70 -16.97 -25.67
C THR A 93 -6.95 -16.12 -25.79
N HIS A 94 -6.85 -14.78 -25.77
CA HIS A 94 -8.01 -13.88 -25.68
C HIS A 94 -9.02 -14.30 -24.60
N CYS A 95 -8.58 -15.05 -23.58
CA CYS A 95 -9.41 -15.63 -22.53
C CYS A 95 -9.52 -14.74 -21.29
N LEU A 96 -8.89 -13.55 -21.28
CA LEU A 96 -9.07 -12.57 -20.21
C LEU A 96 -10.54 -12.31 -19.86
N PRO A 97 -11.48 -12.17 -20.83
CA PRO A 97 -12.88 -11.95 -20.51
C PRO A 97 -13.56 -13.11 -19.75
N ALA A 98 -12.95 -14.30 -19.75
CA ALA A 98 -13.44 -15.46 -19.02
C ALA A 98 -12.93 -15.51 -17.56
N ILE A 99 -12.00 -14.65 -17.18
CA ILE A 99 -11.50 -14.52 -15.81
C ILE A 99 -12.33 -13.45 -15.09
N ASP A 100 -12.66 -13.69 -13.82
CA ASP A 100 -13.34 -12.70 -12.99
C ASP A 100 -12.54 -11.37 -12.95
N GLN A 101 -13.19 -10.29 -13.39
CA GLN A 101 -12.61 -8.95 -13.43
C GLN A 101 -12.16 -8.46 -12.05
N PHE A 102 -12.83 -8.84 -10.96
CA PHE A 102 -12.41 -8.49 -9.59
C PHE A 102 -11.06 -9.12 -9.24
N LEU A 103 -10.80 -10.33 -9.74
CA LEU A 103 -9.53 -11.02 -9.56
C LEU A 103 -8.42 -10.31 -10.33
N VAL A 104 -8.66 -9.96 -11.60
CA VAL A 104 -7.72 -9.16 -12.40
C VAL A 104 -7.39 -7.84 -11.70
N GLU A 105 -8.41 -7.11 -11.25
CA GLU A 105 -8.22 -5.85 -10.55
C GLU A 105 -7.45 -6.02 -9.22
N ALA A 106 -7.65 -7.12 -8.49
CA ALA A 106 -6.89 -7.41 -7.26
C ALA A 106 -5.40 -7.56 -7.53
N PHE A 107 -5.03 -8.31 -8.58
CA PHE A 107 -3.65 -8.48 -9.00
C PHE A 107 -3.01 -7.14 -9.42
N VAL A 108 -3.71 -6.33 -10.23
CA VAL A 108 -3.21 -5.00 -10.64
C VAL A 108 -2.96 -4.08 -9.45
N ARG A 109 -3.82 -4.09 -8.43
CA ARG A 109 -3.64 -3.27 -7.23
C ARG A 109 -2.43 -3.71 -6.41
N LEU A 110 -2.28 -5.01 -6.19
CA LEU A 110 -1.13 -5.55 -5.46
C LEU A 110 0.18 -5.32 -6.22
N ASP A 111 0.17 -5.45 -7.54
CA ASP A 111 1.31 -5.15 -8.39
C ASP A 111 1.72 -3.67 -8.29
N THR A 112 0.75 -2.76 -8.35
CA THR A 112 1.00 -1.33 -8.16
C THR A 112 1.68 -1.07 -6.80
N GLN A 113 1.16 -1.66 -5.72
CA GLN A 113 1.74 -1.53 -4.37
C GLN A 113 3.14 -2.14 -4.26
N SER A 114 3.42 -3.23 -4.99
CA SER A 114 4.73 -3.89 -4.95
C SER A 114 5.87 -2.98 -5.40
N SER A 115 5.58 -1.89 -6.12
CA SER A 115 6.58 -0.87 -6.49
C SER A 115 7.41 -0.38 -5.30
N HIS A 116 6.84 -0.36 -4.09
CA HIS A 116 7.56 0.05 -2.88
C HIS A 116 8.40 -1.06 -2.22
N PHE A 117 8.13 -2.33 -2.54
CA PHE A 117 8.63 -3.51 -1.83
C PHE A 117 9.46 -4.47 -2.71
N ALA A 118 9.35 -4.37 -4.04
CA ALA A 118 10.12 -5.13 -5.01
C ALA A 118 11.40 -4.38 -5.41
N THR A 119 12.44 -5.13 -5.79
CA THR A 119 13.72 -4.57 -6.25
C THR A 119 13.62 -3.85 -7.60
N ASP A 120 12.72 -4.29 -8.47
CA ASP A 120 12.66 -3.89 -9.88
C ASP A 120 11.41 -3.05 -10.22
N GLY A 121 10.71 -2.50 -9.22
CA GLY A 121 9.45 -1.79 -9.40
C GLY A 121 8.23 -2.72 -9.58
N PRO A 122 7.11 -2.26 -10.17
CA PRO A 122 5.95 -3.11 -10.41
C PRO A 122 6.33 -4.31 -11.30
N LEU A 123 5.85 -5.49 -10.94
CA LEU A 123 6.25 -6.77 -11.53
C LEU A 123 5.63 -6.97 -12.91
N LEU A 124 4.47 -6.37 -13.17
CA LEU A 124 3.97 -6.19 -14.53
C LEU A 124 4.51 -4.88 -15.12
N HIS A 125 5.40 -5.01 -16.10
CA HIS A 125 5.44 -4.07 -17.22
C HIS A 125 4.27 -4.37 -18.16
N LEU A 126 3.04 -4.40 -17.64
CA LEU A 126 1.89 -4.42 -18.55
C LEU A 126 2.01 -3.10 -19.30
N LYS A 127 2.44 -3.19 -20.56
CA LYS A 127 2.14 -2.18 -21.58
C LYS A 127 0.62 -2.20 -21.70
N ARG A 128 -0.05 -1.65 -20.70
CA ARG A 128 -1.34 -1.06 -20.94
C ARG A 128 -0.96 0.20 -21.67
N ASP A 129 -0.78 0.03 -22.98
CA ASP A 129 -0.80 1.14 -23.92
C ASP A 129 -1.85 2.08 -23.37
N ALA A 130 -1.39 3.30 -23.14
CA ALA A 130 -2.28 4.35 -22.79
C ALA A 130 -3.36 4.34 -23.87
N GLU A 131 -4.52 3.78 -23.55
CA GLU A 131 -5.75 4.51 -23.80
C GLU A 131 -5.55 5.82 -23.03
N GLU A 132 -4.76 6.71 -23.64
CA GLU A 132 -4.85 8.13 -23.46
C GLU A 132 -6.34 8.37 -23.58
N TRP A 133 -6.98 8.64 -22.45
CA TRP A 133 -8.33 9.15 -22.45
C TRP A 133 -8.28 10.37 -23.34
N SER A 134 -8.75 10.21 -24.57
CA SER A 134 -8.68 11.22 -25.60
C SER A 134 -9.39 12.43 -25.03
N SER A 135 -8.66 13.55 -24.92
CA SER A 135 -9.10 14.81 -24.36
C SER A 135 -10.10 15.53 -25.30
N GLY A 136 -11.04 14.78 -25.89
CA GLY A 136 -11.95 15.24 -26.93
C GLY A 136 -13.43 15.19 -26.57
N ASP A 137 -13.86 14.29 -25.68
CA ASP A 137 -15.27 14.16 -25.28
C ASP A 137 -15.46 14.29 -23.77
N ALA A 138 -16.61 14.84 -23.36
CA ALA A 138 -17.00 14.97 -21.95
C ALA A 138 -17.19 13.58 -21.32
N ILE A 139 -16.13 13.05 -20.72
CA ILE A 139 -16.14 11.73 -20.08
C ILE A 139 -17.24 11.72 -19.00
N PRO A 140 -18.24 10.83 -19.09
CA PRO A 140 -19.34 10.77 -18.12
C PRO A 140 -18.83 10.55 -16.69
N LEU A 141 -19.52 11.08 -15.69
CA LEU A 141 -19.22 10.79 -14.28
C LEU A 141 -19.32 9.29 -13.99
N PRO A 142 -18.59 8.75 -12.99
CA PRO A 142 -18.70 7.34 -12.62
C PRO A 142 -20.14 7.01 -12.24
N ARG A 143 -20.66 5.88 -12.72
CA ARG A 143 -22.07 5.47 -12.51
C ARG A 143 -22.31 4.89 -11.12
N ASN A 144 -21.27 4.37 -10.49
CA ASN A 144 -21.32 3.71 -9.19
C ASN A 144 -19.94 3.78 -8.50
N VAL A 145 -19.88 3.32 -7.25
CA VAL A 145 -18.65 3.34 -6.44
C VAL A 145 -17.54 2.47 -7.04
N GLN A 146 -17.88 1.38 -7.74
CA GLN A 146 -16.89 0.51 -8.36
C GLN A 146 -16.20 1.20 -9.54
N GLU A 147 -16.93 1.96 -10.36
CA GLU A 147 -16.34 2.77 -11.43
C GLU A 147 -15.46 3.90 -10.86
N ALA A 148 -15.92 4.58 -9.81
CA ALA A 148 -15.12 5.60 -9.14
C ALA A 148 -13.79 5.02 -8.59
N ARG A 149 -13.84 3.80 -8.04
CA ARG A 149 -12.65 3.07 -7.59
C ARG A 149 -11.71 2.71 -8.76
N ARG A 150 -12.24 2.29 -9.91
CA ARG A 150 -11.43 2.03 -11.11
C ARG A 150 -10.73 3.28 -11.63
N GLU A 151 -11.42 4.42 -11.64
CA GLU A 151 -10.82 5.71 -11.99
C GLU A 151 -9.64 6.05 -11.08
N LEU A 152 -9.81 5.92 -9.77
CA LEU A 152 -8.69 6.15 -8.84
C LEU A 152 -7.54 5.19 -9.10
N ASN A 153 -7.82 3.87 -9.21
CA ASN A 153 -6.78 2.87 -9.47
C ASN A 153 -5.99 3.17 -10.75
N HIS A 154 -6.62 3.71 -11.79
CA HIS A 154 -5.92 4.13 -13.01
C HIS A 154 -4.85 5.18 -12.72
N VAL A 155 -5.15 6.16 -11.86
CA VAL A 155 -4.20 7.21 -11.49
C VAL A 155 -3.13 6.65 -10.53
N LEU A 156 -3.52 5.81 -9.57
CA LEU A 156 -2.60 5.16 -8.63
C LEU A 156 -1.54 4.30 -9.33
N CYS A 157 -1.90 3.61 -10.40
CA CYS A 157 -0.98 2.78 -11.20
C CYS A 157 0.21 3.59 -11.76
N LYS A 158 0.07 4.91 -11.90
CA LYS A 158 1.15 5.82 -12.33
C LYS A 158 1.79 6.53 -11.14
N GLY A 159 0.98 6.97 -10.17
CA GLY A 159 1.43 7.72 -9.01
C GLY A 159 2.34 6.92 -8.07
N ILE A 160 1.97 5.68 -7.74
CA ILE A 160 2.72 4.87 -6.76
C ILE A 160 4.13 4.50 -7.27
N PRO A 161 4.31 4.01 -8.52
CA PRO A 161 5.65 3.79 -9.07
C PRO A 161 6.51 5.06 -9.09
N PHE A 162 5.93 6.19 -9.51
CA PHE A 162 6.63 7.48 -9.52
C PHE A 162 7.07 7.93 -8.12
N LEU A 163 6.22 7.72 -7.09
CA LEU A 163 6.59 7.98 -5.70
C LEU A 163 7.73 7.08 -5.23
N SER A 164 7.66 5.78 -5.56
CA SER A 164 8.72 4.83 -5.22
C SER A 164 10.08 5.23 -5.81
N GLU A 165 10.08 5.69 -7.06
CA GLU A 165 11.26 6.25 -7.73
C GLU A 165 11.75 7.51 -7.01
N CYS A 166 10.89 8.52 -6.82
CA CYS A 166 11.28 9.80 -6.23
C CYS A 166 11.87 9.65 -4.83
N TRP A 167 11.31 8.75 -4.01
CA TRP A 167 11.71 8.59 -2.61
C TRP A 167 13.12 8.03 -2.42
N VAL A 168 13.69 7.39 -3.43
CA VAL A 168 15.03 6.81 -3.35
C VAL A 168 16.12 7.70 -3.97
N LEU A 169 15.73 8.79 -4.65
CA LEU A 169 16.67 9.71 -5.30
C LEU A 169 17.43 10.59 -4.29
N SER A 170 18.71 10.80 -4.57
CA SER A 170 19.54 11.82 -3.92
C SER A 170 19.19 13.22 -4.44
N SER A 171 19.63 14.27 -3.73
CA SER A 171 19.38 15.66 -4.14
C SER A 171 20.01 15.96 -5.50
N THR A 172 21.20 15.42 -5.74
CA THR A 172 21.90 15.54 -7.02
C THR A 172 21.14 14.86 -8.16
N GLU A 173 20.59 13.66 -7.95
CA GLU A 173 19.79 12.98 -8.97
C GLU A 173 18.49 13.73 -9.27
N ILE A 174 17.85 14.31 -8.26
CA ILE A 174 16.66 15.17 -8.44
C ILE A 174 17.03 16.42 -9.24
N GLU A 175 18.15 17.08 -8.93
CA GLU A 175 18.61 18.27 -9.65
C GLU A 175 18.93 17.96 -11.12
N LEU A 176 19.62 16.85 -11.39
CA LEU A 176 19.96 16.41 -12.75
C LEU A 176 18.72 16.09 -13.60
N ASN A 177 17.68 15.52 -12.98
CA ASN A 177 16.45 15.11 -13.66
C ASN A 177 15.27 16.03 -13.36
N PHE A 178 15.51 17.24 -12.84
CA PHE A 178 14.45 18.06 -12.25
C PHE A 178 13.32 18.36 -13.23
N ASN A 179 13.66 18.69 -14.48
CA ASN A 179 12.67 19.05 -15.49
C ASN A 179 11.75 17.87 -15.84
N SER A 180 12.30 16.66 -16.05
CA SER A 180 11.49 15.47 -16.38
C SER A 180 10.63 15.04 -15.19
N LEU A 181 11.21 15.00 -13.98
CA LEU A 181 10.48 14.69 -12.75
C LEU A 181 9.36 15.69 -12.49
N ARG A 182 9.62 16.99 -12.71
CA ARG A 182 8.63 18.06 -12.52
C ARG A 182 7.47 17.96 -13.53
N LEU A 183 7.75 17.63 -14.79
CA LEU A 183 6.72 17.42 -15.80
C LEU A 183 5.80 16.24 -15.42
N THR A 184 6.38 15.12 -15.01
CA THR A 184 5.63 13.95 -14.52
C THR A 184 4.81 14.30 -13.28
N GLN A 185 5.41 14.99 -12.30
CA GLN A 185 4.73 15.46 -11.09
C GLN A 185 3.51 16.35 -11.43
N GLN A 186 3.67 17.31 -12.34
CA GLN A 186 2.59 18.21 -12.73
C GLN A 186 1.47 17.49 -13.46
N SER A 187 1.80 16.57 -14.38
CA SER A 187 0.82 15.74 -15.08
C SER A 187 0.00 14.88 -14.12
N LEU A 188 0.67 14.23 -13.16
CA LEU A 188 0.01 13.44 -12.12
C LEU A 188 -0.89 14.29 -11.23
N LEU A 189 -0.43 15.46 -10.79
CA LEU A 189 -1.23 16.37 -9.96
C LEU A 189 -2.46 16.88 -10.70
N ALA A 190 -2.34 17.19 -12.00
CA ALA A 190 -3.47 17.60 -12.84
C ALA A 190 -4.49 16.47 -12.95
N SER A 191 -4.04 15.25 -13.26
CA SER A 191 -4.90 14.06 -13.35
C SER A 191 -5.59 13.75 -12.01
N LEU A 192 -4.84 13.69 -10.90
CA LEU A 192 -5.39 13.48 -9.56
C LEU A 192 -6.45 14.53 -9.19
N SER A 193 -6.16 15.80 -9.46
CA SER A 193 -7.10 16.89 -9.16
C SER A 193 -8.37 16.81 -9.99
N GLN A 194 -8.26 16.48 -11.29
CA GLN A 194 -9.40 16.28 -12.18
C GLN A 194 -10.27 15.11 -11.70
N HIS A 195 -9.67 13.95 -11.41
CA HIS A 195 -10.44 12.78 -10.95
C HIS A 195 -11.02 12.98 -9.54
N LYS A 196 -10.34 13.70 -8.65
CA LYS A 196 -10.91 14.11 -7.37
C LYS A 196 -12.17 14.97 -7.56
N GLN A 197 -12.15 15.96 -8.45
CA GLN A 197 -13.33 16.79 -8.76
C GLN A 197 -14.49 15.96 -9.35
N ARG A 198 -14.17 14.95 -10.18
CA ARG A 198 -15.17 14.00 -10.70
C ARG A 198 -15.80 13.19 -9.57
N LEU A 199 -15.00 12.67 -8.63
CA LEU A 199 -15.50 11.97 -7.45
C LEU A 199 -16.38 12.89 -6.60
N GLU A 200 -15.97 14.13 -6.35
CA GLU A 200 -16.77 15.11 -5.61
C GLU A 200 -18.12 15.38 -6.30
N SER A 201 -18.13 15.49 -7.63
CA SER A 201 -19.36 15.66 -8.42
C SER A 201 -20.27 14.45 -8.34
N PHE A 202 -19.71 13.24 -8.41
CA PHE A 202 -20.45 11.99 -8.17
C PHE A 202 -21.04 11.94 -6.76
N CYS A 203 -20.27 12.32 -5.73
CA CYS A 203 -20.74 12.35 -4.34
C CYS A 203 -21.94 13.30 -4.19
N LYS A 204 -21.87 14.50 -4.76
CA LYS A 204 -22.97 15.47 -4.73
C LYS A 204 -24.28 14.92 -5.33
N GLN A 205 -24.19 14.09 -6.35
CA GLN A 205 -25.37 13.54 -7.06
C GLN A 205 -25.91 12.25 -6.44
N SER A 206 -25.02 11.42 -5.89
CA SER A 206 -25.33 10.02 -5.61
C SER A 206 -25.15 9.62 -4.15
N TYR A 207 -24.38 10.34 -3.33
CA TYR A 207 -23.98 9.88 -1.98
C TYR A 207 -25.16 9.53 -1.06
N ALA A 208 -26.22 10.35 -1.07
CA ALA A 208 -27.42 10.12 -0.25
C ALA A 208 -28.20 8.85 -0.65
N LYS A 209 -27.97 8.32 -1.86
CA LYS A 209 -28.62 7.10 -2.38
C LYS A 209 -27.78 5.85 -2.15
N LEU A 210 -26.52 6.00 -1.75
CA LEU A 210 -25.60 4.91 -1.51
C LEU A 210 -25.93 4.20 -0.20
N ASN A 211 -25.75 2.88 -0.17
CA ASN A 211 -25.82 2.13 1.09
C ASN A 211 -24.59 2.40 1.97
N ALA A 212 -24.62 1.96 3.24
CA ALA A 212 -23.55 2.22 4.20
C ALA A 212 -22.16 1.71 3.74
N LYS A 213 -22.10 0.55 3.06
CA LYS A 213 -20.85 -0.01 2.51
C LYS A 213 -20.31 0.86 1.38
N GLU A 214 -21.19 1.35 0.51
CA GLU A 214 -20.85 2.23 -0.60
C GLU A 214 -20.40 3.61 -0.11
N GLN A 215 -21.08 4.19 0.88
CA GLN A 215 -20.67 5.46 1.51
C GLN A 215 -19.28 5.34 2.13
N ARG A 216 -19.02 4.27 2.90
CA ARG A 216 -17.68 3.96 3.41
C ARG A 216 -16.66 3.85 2.29
N GLY A 217 -17.02 3.16 1.20
CA GLY A 217 -16.16 3.02 0.02
C GLY A 217 -15.78 4.38 -0.58
N VAL A 218 -16.74 5.27 -0.76
CA VAL A 218 -16.50 6.62 -1.30
C VAL A 218 -15.66 7.49 -0.37
N GLU A 219 -15.87 7.42 0.94
CA GLU A 219 -15.06 8.17 1.92
C GLU A 219 -13.60 7.71 1.93
N VAL A 220 -13.36 6.40 1.79
CA VAL A 220 -12.00 5.87 1.60
C VAL A 220 -11.38 6.37 0.29
N LEU A 221 -12.13 6.40 -0.82
CA LEU A 221 -11.63 6.96 -2.08
C LEU A 221 -11.27 8.44 -1.95
N GLN A 222 -12.07 9.23 -1.22
CA GLN A 222 -11.78 10.64 -0.96
C GLN A 222 -10.45 10.81 -0.20
N LEU A 223 -10.21 10.03 0.85
CA LEU A 223 -8.92 10.02 1.56
C LEU A 223 -7.77 9.69 0.63
N GLN A 224 -7.88 8.61 -0.15
CA GLN A 224 -6.82 8.18 -1.05
C GLN A 224 -6.44 9.25 -2.08
N TYR A 225 -7.40 10.04 -2.59
CA TYR A 225 -7.06 11.19 -3.44
C TYR A 225 -6.27 12.26 -2.68
N LEU A 226 -6.62 12.57 -1.43
CA LEU A 226 -5.87 13.52 -0.61
C LEU A 226 -4.45 13.03 -0.34
N ASP A 227 -4.30 11.75 0.03
CA ASP A 227 -3.01 11.10 0.30
C ASP A 227 -2.07 11.25 -0.88
N GLN A 228 -2.56 10.90 -2.06
CA GLN A 228 -1.75 10.85 -3.28
C GLN A 228 -1.41 12.25 -3.77
N ILE A 229 -2.34 13.20 -3.69
CA ILE A 229 -2.06 14.60 -4.03
C ILE A 229 -0.95 15.13 -3.15
N LEU A 230 -1.03 14.94 -1.83
CA LEU A 230 0.00 15.44 -0.91
C LEU A 230 1.33 14.73 -1.12
N SER A 231 1.31 13.40 -1.32
CA SER A 231 2.50 12.60 -1.60
C SER A 231 3.22 13.07 -2.86
N VAL A 232 2.49 13.23 -3.98
CA VAL A 232 3.05 13.66 -5.26
C VAL A 232 3.50 15.12 -5.19
N LYS A 233 2.74 16.00 -4.53
CA LYS A 233 3.11 17.41 -4.36
C LYS A 233 4.43 17.58 -3.62
N THR A 234 4.72 16.68 -2.69
CA THR A 234 5.90 16.77 -1.81
C THR A 234 7.05 15.84 -2.21
N CYS A 235 6.90 15.00 -3.24
CA CYS A 235 7.86 13.93 -3.54
C CYS A 235 9.26 14.41 -3.99
N LEU A 236 9.38 15.62 -4.53
CA LEU A 236 10.65 16.19 -5.00
C LEU A 236 11.41 16.96 -3.91
N PHE A 237 10.88 17.04 -2.68
CA PHE A 237 11.62 17.58 -1.56
C PHE A 237 12.47 16.47 -0.92
N ASN A 238 13.80 16.60 -1.04
CA ASN A 238 14.77 15.70 -0.39
C ASN A 238 15.26 16.22 0.98
N GLY A 239 14.67 17.32 1.47
CA GLY A 239 14.98 17.95 2.74
C GLY A 239 13.71 18.24 3.54
N PRO A 240 13.80 19.12 4.55
CA PRO A 240 12.64 19.53 5.32
C PRO A 240 11.52 20.05 4.41
N ILE A 241 10.31 19.55 4.61
CA ILE A 241 9.13 20.07 3.93
C ILE A 241 8.89 21.52 4.42
N PRO A 242 8.58 22.46 3.52
CA PRO A 242 8.30 23.84 3.93
C PRO A 242 7.14 23.96 4.92
N GLY A 243 7.31 24.76 5.97
CA GLY A 243 6.33 24.91 7.05
C GLY A 243 4.96 25.42 6.61
N TYR A 244 4.86 26.13 5.48
CA TYR A 244 3.58 26.58 4.92
C TYR A 244 2.67 25.42 4.48
N LEU A 245 3.21 24.21 4.29
CA LEU A 245 2.44 23.01 3.95
C LEU A 245 1.86 22.29 5.19
N THR A 246 2.25 22.69 6.41
CA THR A 246 1.75 22.07 7.65
C THR A 246 0.22 21.98 7.73
N PRO A 247 -0.56 23.01 7.33
CA PRO A 247 -2.02 22.93 7.34
C PRO A 247 -2.59 21.79 6.48
N GLU A 248 -1.96 21.46 5.35
CA GLU A 248 -2.39 20.35 4.48
C GLU A 248 -2.17 18.99 5.15
N TYR A 249 -1.07 18.83 5.88
CA TYR A 249 -0.81 17.63 6.69
C TYR A 249 -1.77 17.50 7.87
N VAL A 250 -2.08 18.60 8.56
CA VAL A 250 -3.06 18.61 9.66
C VAL A 250 -4.46 18.25 9.16
N ALA A 251 -4.87 18.81 8.02
CA ALA A 251 -6.13 18.46 7.38
C ALA A 251 -6.18 16.98 6.99
N LEU A 252 -5.08 16.45 6.45
CA LEU A 252 -4.99 15.03 6.10
C LEU A 252 -5.12 14.12 7.32
N LEU A 253 -4.39 14.42 8.39
CA LEU A 253 -4.47 13.66 9.65
C LEU A 253 -5.89 13.69 10.22
N SER A 254 -6.50 14.88 10.29
CA SER A 254 -7.86 15.05 10.81
C SER A 254 -8.89 14.24 10.02
N ALA A 255 -8.72 14.15 8.70
CA ALA A 255 -9.59 13.36 7.84
C ALA A 255 -9.45 11.85 8.12
N HIS A 256 -8.23 11.36 8.34
CA HIS A 256 -7.99 9.97 8.72
C HIS A 256 -8.58 9.64 10.09
N GLU A 257 -8.31 10.47 11.09
CA GLU A 257 -8.84 10.27 12.45
C GLU A 257 -10.37 10.26 12.47
N SER A 258 -11.00 11.15 11.69
CA SER A 258 -12.45 11.18 11.53
C SER A 258 -12.98 9.88 10.93
N LEU A 259 -12.31 9.34 9.90
CA LEU A 259 -12.73 8.09 9.27
C LEU A 259 -12.51 6.89 10.19
N MET A 260 -11.38 6.86 10.90
CA MET A 260 -11.08 5.82 11.90
C MET A 260 -12.12 5.79 13.01
N ALA A 261 -12.52 6.96 13.53
CA ALA A 261 -13.55 7.09 14.56
C ALA A 261 -14.93 6.65 14.07
N LYS A 262 -15.24 6.88 12.79
CA LYS A 262 -16.51 6.48 12.17
C LYS A 262 -16.62 4.96 11.96
N PHE A 263 -15.50 4.27 11.78
CA PHE A 263 -15.46 2.84 11.49
C PHE A 263 -14.58 2.07 12.48
N PRO A 264 -14.99 1.99 13.76
CA PRO A 264 -14.25 1.25 14.77
C PRO A 264 -14.18 -0.25 14.43
N GLU A 265 -15.28 -0.80 13.90
CA GLU A 265 -15.34 -2.16 13.37
C GLU A 265 -14.87 -2.21 11.91
N ARG A 266 -13.86 -3.06 11.68
CA ARG A 266 -13.12 -3.12 10.43
C ARG A 266 -12.49 -4.49 10.25
N SER A 267 -12.30 -4.88 8.98
CA SER A 267 -11.40 -5.98 8.66
C SER A 267 -9.99 -5.62 9.16
N THR A 268 -9.19 -6.61 9.53
CA THR A 268 -7.77 -6.44 9.85
C THR A 268 -6.89 -6.55 8.60
N ILE A 269 -7.45 -7.01 7.49
CA ILE A 269 -6.79 -7.10 6.18
C ILE A 269 -7.67 -6.55 5.04
N THR A 270 -7.08 -5.76 4.15
CA THR A 270 -7.67 -5.36 2.87
C THR A 270 -6.65 -5.48 1.74
N LEU A 271 -7.13 -5.65 0.50
CA LEU A 271 -6.28 -5.58 -0.70
C LEU A 271 -6.01 -4.15 -1.14
N ASP A 272 -6.96 -3.26 -0.85
CA ASP A 272 -6.87 -1.85 -1.20
C ASP A 272 -6.00 -1.12 -0.18
N ASN A 273 -5.35 -0.05 -0.65
CA ASN A 273 -4.88 1.01 0.23
C ASN A 273 -6.08 1.54 1.04
N GLY A 274 -5.84 2.10 2.21
CA GLY A 274 -6.90 2.58 3.09
C GLY A 274 -6.40 3.74 3.93
N ILE A 275 -6.14 3.46 5.19
CA ILE A 275 -5.75 4.43 6.22
C ILE A 275 -4.22 4.55 6.30
N ILE A 276 -3.49 3.47 6.08
CA ILE A 276 -2.07 3.41 6.42
C ILE A 276 -1.21 4.36 5.53
N PRO A 277 -1.38 4.42 4.19
CA PRO A 277 -0.57 5.29 3.34
C PRO A 277 -0.66 6.77 3.72
N GLY A 278 -1.85 7.34 3.90
CA GLY A 278 -1.99 8.75 4.26
C GLY A 278 -1.39 9.09 5.61
N LEU A 279 -1.63 8.24 6.63
CA LEU A 279 -1.00 8.41 7.94
C LEU A 279 0.54 8.29 7.88
N TYR A 280 1.08 7.39 7.04
CA TYR A 280 2.53 7.30 6.84
C TYR A 280 3.11 8.59 6.28
N ILE A 281 2.45 9.22 5.31
CA ILE A 281 2.89 10.48 4.72
C ILE A 281 2.94 11.57 5.78
N VAL A 282 1.92 11.67 6.64
CA VAL A 282 1.92 12.61 7.77
C VAL A 282 3.05 12.28 8.74
N ALA A 283 3.15 11.03 9.19
CA ALA A 283 4.12 10.57 10.17
C ALA A 283 5.58 10.75 9.72
N SER A 284 5.85 10.61 8.42
CA SER A 284 7.22 10.63 7.87
C SER A 284 7.67 11.99 7.34
N LYS A 285 6.76 12.88 6.91
CA LYS A 285 7.13 14.09 6.16
C LYS A 285 6.60 15.41 6.73
N CYS A 286 5.62 15.40 7.64
CA CYS A 286 5.04 16.65 8.15
C CYS A 286 6.12 17.54 8.81
N PRO A 287 6.17 18.86 8.54
CA PRO A 287 7.16 19.75 9.17
C PRO A 287 7.05 19.82 10.70
N ASP A 288 5.85 19.61 11.26
CA ASP A 288 5.58 19.64 12.69
C ASP A 288 5.69 18.23 13.29
N TYR A 289 6.67 18.03 14.18
CA TYR A 289 6.89 16.72 14.82
C TYR A 289 5.72 16.28 15.71
N ARG A 290 4.93 17.21 16.26
CA ARG A 290 3.78 16.86 17.11
C ARG A 290 2.67 16.23 16.27
N VAL A 291 2.46 16.77 15.08
CA VAL A 291 1.53 16.20 14.07
C VAL A 291 2.04 14.83 13.60
N ARG A 292 3.35 14.68 13.39
CA ARG A 292 3.96 13.36 13.09
C ARG A 292 3.71 12.34 14.20
N LEU A 293 3.91 12.73 15.45
CA LEU A 293 3.73 11.85 16.61
C LEU A 293 2.26 11.42 16.77
N GLN A 294 1.32 12.34 16.53
CA GLN A 294 -0.11 12.02 16.51
C GLN A 294 -0.44 11.02 15.38
N ALA A 295 0.10 11.19 14.18
CA ALA A 295 -0.06 10.21 13.09
C ALA A 295 0.55 8.84 13.41
N ILE A 296 1.70 8.79 14.10
CA ILE A 296 2.31 7.54 14.57
C ILE A 296 1.38 6.83 15.56
N ARG A 297 0.80 7.57 16.51
CA ARG A 297 -0.17 7.01 17.47
C ARG A 297 -1.44 6.52 16.78
N ALA A 298 -1.91 7.25 15.77
CA ALA A 298 -3.03 6.81 14.94
C ALA A 298 -2.72 5.48 14.25
N LEU A 299 -1.54 5.32 13.64
CA LEU A 299 -1.08 4.06 13.06
C LEU A 299 -1.04 2.91 14.08
N GLN A 300 -0.50 3.16 15.28
CA GLN A 300 -0.45 2.18 16.38
C GLN A 300 -1.85 1.75 16.85
N SER A 301 -2.81 2.68 16.86
CA SER A 301 -4.21 2.39 17.19
C SER A 301 -4.98 1.70 16.06
N TRP A 302 -4.34 1.53 14.90
CA TRP A 302 -4.88 0.85 13.71
C TRP A 302 -4.06 -0.40 13.31
N PRO A 303 -3.99 -1.46 14.15
CA PRO A 303 -3.41 -2.74 13.75
C PRO A 303 -4.08 -3.31 12.50
N HIS A 304 -3.40 -3.28 11.36
CA HIS A 304 -4.04 -3.52 10.06
C HIS A 304 -3.01 -3.82 8.97
N CYS A 305 -3.46 -4.53 7.93
CA CYS A 305 -2.67 -4.89 6.75
C CYS A 305 -3.41 -4.48 5.46
N GLU A 306 -2.84 -3.54 4.71
CA GLU A 306 -3.37 -3.03 3.43
C GLU A 306 -2.46 -3.50 2.31
N GLY A 307 -2.79 -4.67 1.76
CA GLY A 307 -1.94 -5.39 0.81
C GLY A 307 -0.54 -5.58 1.39
N PHE A 308 0.46 -4.96 0.78
CA PHE A 308 1.85 -5.05 1.26
C PHE A 308 2.14 -4.25 2.54
N ILE A 309 1.26 -3.31 2.89
CA ILE A 309 1.55 -2.31 3.91
C ILE A 309 1.02 -2.80 5.26
N ASN A 310 1.90 -2.92 6.25
CA ASN A 310 1.54 -3.29 7.62
C ASN A 310 1.69 -2.09 8.55
N SER A 311 0.65 -1.76 9.32
CA SER A 311 0.64 -0.55 10.15
C SER A 311 1.73 -0.54 11.23
N ASN A 312 2.05 -1.71 11.81
CA ASN A 312 3.11 -1.81 12.82
C ASN A 312 4.49 -1.51 12.21
N ILE A 313 4.80 -2.04 11.02
CA ILE A 313 6.08 -1.72 10.34
C ILE A 313 6.16 -0.22 10.07
N ILE A 314 5.10 0.35 9.51
CA ILE A 314 5.05 1.76 9.11
C ILE A 314 5.14 2.69 10.33
N ALA A 315 4.44 2.38 11.42
CA ALA A 315 4.51 3.13 12.67
C ALA A 315 5.93 3.10 13.25
N SER A 316 6.54 1.91 13.33
CA SER A 316 7.90 1.77 13.86
C SER A 316 8.93 2.48 12.98
N LEU A 317 8.81 2.40 11.65
CA LEU A 317 9.69 3.08 10.71
C LEU A 317 9.62 4.60 10.87
N ALA A 318 8.41 5.16 10.92
CA ALA A 318 8.20 6.59 11.08
C ALA A 318 8.71 7.08 12.45
N LEU A 319 8.49 6.30 13.50
CA LEU A 319 8.99 6.58 14.85
C LEU A 319 10.52 6.59 14.90
N GLU A 320 11.18 5.57 14.35
CA GLU A 320 12.64 5.49 14.31
C GLU A 320 13.26 6.63 13.49
N SER A 321 12.63 6.98 12.37
CA SER A 321 13.05 8.11 11.54
C SER A 321 12.94 9.43 12.32
N LEU A 322 11.81 9.67 12.99
CA LEU A 322 11.59 10.86 13.80
C LEU A 322 12.58 10.94 14.97
N LYS A 323 12.84 9.83 15.67
CA LYS A 323 13.84 9.77 16.75
C LYS A 323 15.22 10.21 16.24
N ARG A 324 15.68 9.68 15.11
CA ARG A 324 16.99 10.02 14.52
C ARG A 324 17.09 11.48 14.09
N GLU A 325 16.00 12.07 13.60
CA GLU A 325 15.96 13.49 13.26
C GLU A 325 16.07 14.37 14.51
N LEU A 326 15.32 14.06 15.57
CA LEU A 326 15.35 14.85 16.80
C LEU A 326 16.69 14.74 17.55
N VAL A 327 17.36 13.59 17.49
CA VAL A 327 18.74 13.44 18.04
C VAL A 327 19.68 14.46 17.42
N LYS A 328 19.52 14.76 16.12
CA LYS A 328 20.37 15.72 15.39
C LYS A 328 20.04 17.17 15.72
N VAL A 329 18.79 17.47 16.07
CA VAL A 329 18.30 18.84 16.26
C VAL A 329 18.29 19.27 17.73
N ASN A 330 17.76 18.44 18.65
CA ASN A 330 17.66 18.77 20.07
C ASN A 330 17.40 17.53 20.95
N LYS A 331 18.36 17.19 21.84
CA LYS A 331 18.27 16.01 22.73
C LYS A 331 17.13 16.08 23.76
N ALA A 332 16.68 17.29 24.16
CA ALA A 332 15.67 17.44 25.20
C ALA A 332 14.30 16.88 24.76
N GLU A 333 13.96 16.98 23.47
CA GLU A 333 12.68 16.52 22.93
C GLU A 333 12.60 14.99 22.77
N LEU A 334 13.72 14.26 22.79
CA LEU A 334 13.69 12.79 22.79
C LEU A 334 13.01 12.20 24.02
N SER A 335 13.25 12.81 25.19
CA SER A 335 12.69 12.33 26.45
C SER A 335 11.15 12.35 26.48
N LEU A 336 10.53 13.13 25.58
CA LEU A 336 9.08 13.23 25.42
C LEU A 336 8.49 12.15 24.50
N ILE A 337 9.33 11.40 23.79
CA ILE A 337 8.93 10.46 22.72
C ILE A 337 9.39 9.03 23.02
N VAL A 338 10.43 8.84 23.83
CA VAL A 338 10.97 7.52 24.16
C VAL A 338 10.35 7.00 25.47
N GLY A 339 9.42 6.04 25.35
CA GLY A 339 9.00 5.15 26.43
C GLY A 339 9.21 3.68 26.07
N ASP A 340 8.84 2.77 26.99
CA ASP A 340 9.06 1.32 26.83
C ASP A 340 8.37 0.74 25.58
N ASN A 341 7.17 1.23 25.26
CA ASN A 341 6.42 0.83 24.06
C ASN A 341 7.16 1.22 22.77
N GLU A 342 7.78 2.40 22.76
CA GLU A 342 8.54 2.91 21.63
C GLU A 342 9.86 2.16 21.42
N GLU A 343 10.45 1.57 22.47
CA GLU A 343 11.61 0.69 22.35
C GLU A 343 11.23 -0.69 21.82
N GLU A 344 10.09 -1.23 22.25
CA GLU A 344 9.57 -2.50 21.72
C GLU A 344 9.30 -2.40 20.21
N LEU A 345 8.71 -1.30 19.75
CA LEU A 345 8.42 -1.07 18.33
C LEU A 345 9.69 -0.96 17.47
N VAL A 346 10.75 -0.35 17.98
CA VAL A 346 12.03 -0.26 17.29
C VAL A 346 12.68 -1.64 17.20
N ARG A 347 12.66 -2.43 18.28
CA ARG A 347 13.13 -3.82 18.27
C ARG A 347 12.35 -4.66 17.24
N PHE A 348 11.03 -4.59 17.29
CA PHE A 348 10.15 -5.24 16.33
C PHE A 348 10.49 -4.89 14.87
N LEU A 349 10.74 -3.61 14.57
CA LEU A 349 11.14 -3.18 13.22
C LEU A 349 12.43 -3.85 12.78
N PHE A 350 13.49 -3.78 13.59
CA PHE A 350 14.77 -4.35 13.20
C PHE A 350 14.75 -5.86 13.12
N ASP A 351 14.03 -6.55 14.01
CA ASP A 351 13.81 -7.99 13.91
C ASP A 351 13.10 -8.35 12.61
N THR A 352 12.04 -7.61 12.27
CA THR A 352 11.30 -7.79 11.01
C THR A 352 12.21 -7.55 9.79
N LEU A 353 12.97 -6.45 9.77
CA LEU A 353 13.87 -6.12 8.66
C LEU A 353 15.01 -7.14 8.50
N ASN A 354 15.52 -7.70 9.60
CA ASN A 354 16.56 -8.73 9.56
C ASN A 354 16.02 -10.09 9.08
N CYS A 355 14.78 -10.41 9.41
CA CYS A 355 14.13 -11.66 8.98
C CYS A 355 13.48 -11.56 7.59
N THR A 356 13.30 -10.36 7.07
CA THR A 356 12.66 -10.12 5.77
C THR A 356 13.71 -9.98 4.67
N GLU A 357 13.76 -10.97 3.79
CA GLU A 357 14.64 -10.93 2.61
C GLU A 357 14.39 -9.67 1.78
N GLN A 358 15.47 -9.00 1.37
CA GLN A 358 15.45 -7.80 0.53
C GLN A 358 14.74 -6.57 1.13
N ALA A 359 14.41 -6.55 2.43
CA ALA A 359 13.78 -5.38 3.06
C ALA A 359 14.61 -4.08 2.94
N ALA A 360 15.93 -4.20 2.81
CA ALA A 360 16.82 -3.07 2.56
C ALA A 360 16.60 -2.36 1.22
N TYR A 361 15.96 -3.03 0.25
CA TYR A 361 15.64 -2.46 -1.06
C TYR A 361 14.30 -1.72 -1.09
N TRP A 362 13.46 -1.88 -0.07
CA TRP A 362 12.17 -1.20 -0.01
C TRP A 362 12.38 0.31 -0.07
N SER A 363 11.64 0.96 -0.97
CA SER A 363 11.75 2.41 -1.19
C SER A 363 11.56 3.20 0.10
N ILE A 364 10.60 2.82 0.95
CA ILE A 364 10.33 3.44 2.25
C ILE A 364 11.52 3.31 3.22
N ILE A 365 12.21 2.17 3.22
CA ILE A 365 13.39 1.92 4.06
C ILE A 365 14.57 2.72 3.53
N ARG A 366 14.80 2.71 2.22
CA ARG A 366 15.86 3.50 1.57
C ARG A 366 15.67 5.00 1.80
N ALA A 367 14.44 5.49 1.65
CA ALA A 367 14.08 6.89 1.85
C ALA A 367 14.33 7.37 3.29
N SER A 368 14.04 6.50 4.28
CA SER A 368 14.27 6.81 5.70
C SER A 368 15.75 6.80 6.12
N LYS A 369 16.62 6.16 5.32
CA LYS A 369 18.06 5.99 5.59
C LYS A 369 18.39 5.31 6.92
N ILE A 370 17.44 4.62 7.56
CA ILE A 370 17.66 4.00 8.89
C ILE A 370 18.71 2.88 8.87
N LEU A 371 18.93 2.23 7.72
CA LEU A 371 19.91 1.15 7.56
C LEU A 371 21.32 1.64 7.18
N GLN A 372 21.51 2.92 6.83
CA GLN A 372 22.82 3.47 6.44
C GLN A 372 23.75 3.71 7.64
N HIS A 373 23.17 3.69 8.86
CA HIS A 373 23.89 3.82 10.11
C HIS A 373 23.41 2.71 11.05
N LYS A 374 23.88 1.47 10.82
CA LYS A 374 23.84 0.45 11.88
C LYS A 374 24.69 0.99 13.04
N PRO A 375 24.17 0.98 14.28
CA PRO A 375 24.94 1.41 15.44
C PRO A 375 26.24 0.61 15.60
#